data_AF-A0A4R4SDJ8-F1
#
_entry.id   AF-A0A4R4SDJ8-F1
#
_cell.length_a   1.000
_cell.length_b   1.000
_cell.length_c   1.000
_cell.angle_alpha   90.00
_cell.angle_beta   90.00
_cell.angle_gamma   90.00
#
_symmetry.space_group_name_H-M   'P 1'
#
loop_
_entity.id
_entity.type
_entity.pdbx_description
1 polymer ?
#
loop_
_entity_poly.entity_id
_entity_poly.type
_entity_poly.pdbx_seq_one_letter_code
_entity_poly.pdbx_strand_id
1 'polypeptide(L)'
;FYKNFAVWSYFQRKDPFEGDLKGTTYSITFEDGWVWMIPMKGDLYSVGLVVDRTKSAEVRQLGADAFYRSTLAKCGKAMDLLAGAKMVDDVRIVHDWSYDTEVFSADRFFLCGDAACFTDPLFSQGVHLASQSAVCAAAAIDRITHNKDETDAVHAWYNRTYREAYEQYHEFLASFYTFASFTEPDSEFWRKRRISESDDERLSRRKWFEKLARDGQDSGVTLDGFRDRASTMISIGRHQRQQLSDEFSEAELNAARVRWISDLTARLNSITRLRWTGSKAILKPYYRVDALSFRLEPREILSNEDDLDMNQYPLDEATRQVFQDLAEEEFGYKTLVKRLGGVGRQELSTQIVLRLMEAGLLTGYDSDGAKVTVQGRLHFGGVGVEYEV
;
A
#
# COMPACT_ATOMS: atom_id res chain seq x y z
N PHE A 1 10.04 8.04 11.84
CA PHE A 1 10.49 7.60 10.50
C PHE A 1 9.94 8.61 9.47
N TYR A 2 10.55 8.82 8.30
CA TYR A 2 10.24 9.91 7.31
C TYR A 2 9.76 11.27 7.87
N LYS A 3 10.70 12.18 8.13
CA LYS A 3 10.43 13.53 8.66
C LYS A 3 10.19 14.53 7.54
N ASN A 4 9.01 14.48 6.95
CA ASN A 4 8.58 15.44 5.94
C ASN A 4 8.24 16.81 6.54
N PHE A 5 8.40 17.83 5.72
CA PHE A 5 7.98 19.19 5.95
C PHE A 5 7.34 19.70 4.67
N ALA A 6 6.16 20.31 4.76
CA ALA A 6 5.49 20.83 3.58
C ALA A 6 5.22 22.32 3.62
N VAL A 7 5.24 22.87 2.40
CA VAL A 7 5.03 24.28 2.10
C VAL A 7 4.13 24.38 0.88
N TRP A 8 2.98 25.04 0.97
CA TRP A 8 2.00 25.05 -0.13
C TRP A 8 1.24 26.35 -0.27
N SER A 9 0.67 26.57 -1.46
CA SER A 9 -0.23 27.66 -1.80
C SER A 9 -1.19 27.21 -2.91
N TYR A 10 -1.97 28.14 -3.45
CA TYR A 10 -2.96 27.90 -4.50
C TYR A 10 -2.69 28.77 -5.72
N PHE A 11 -2.95 28.21 -6.90
CA PHE A 11 -2.75 28.86 -8.20
C PHE A 11 -4.04 28.92 -8.99
N GLN A 12 -4.29 30.05 -9.64
CA GLN A 12 -5.38 30.18 -10.59
C GLN A 12 -4.95 29.59 -11.93
N ARG A 13 -5.41 28.37 -12.20
CA ARG A 13 -5.04 27.57 -13.37
C ARG A 13 -6.21 26.65 -13.73
N LYS A 14 -6.73 26.78 -14.95
CA LYS A 14 -7.62 25.76 -15.52
C LYS A 14 -6.80 24.48 -15.75
N ASP A 15 -7.42 23.31 -15.55
CA ASP A 15 -6.81 22.03 -15.91
C ASP A 15 -6.33 22.06 -17.38
N PRO A 16 -5.03 21.78 -17.66
CA PRO A 16 -4.50 21.78 -19.02
C PRO A 16 -4.96 20.60 -19.87
N PHE A 17 -5.53 19.55 -19.27
CA PHE A 17 -5.93 18.33 -19.97
C PHE A 17 -7.45 18.25 -20.10
N GLU A 18 -7.90 17.73 -21.25
CA GLU A 18 -9.31 17.51 -21.52
C GLU A 18 -9.65 16.01 -21.64
N GLY A 19 -8.64 15.15 -21.84
CA GLY A 19 -8.76 13.68 -21.89
C GLY A 19 -8.69 13.00 -20.52
N ASP A 20 -8.22 11.75 -20.51
CA ASP A 20 -8.23 10.88 -19.31
C ASP A 20 -7.30 11.38 -18.18
N LEU A 21 -6.44 12.36 -18.44
CA LEU A 21 -5.62 13.02 -17.42
C LEU A 21 -6.37 14.09 -16.63
N LYS A 22 -7.52 14.56 -17.12
CA LYS A 22 -8.27 15.65 -16.48
C LYS A 22 -8.68 15.27 -15.06
N GLY A 23 -8.37 16.15 -14.10
CA GLY A 23 -8.68 15.95 -12.69
C GLY A 23 -7.69 15.07 -11.94
N THR A 24 -6.61 14.59 -12.59
CA THR A 24 -5.62 13.75 -11.93
C THR A 24 -4.76 14.54 -10.93
N THR A 25 -4.32 13.85 -9.87
CA THR A 25 -3.35 14.39 -8.91
C THR A 25 -1.93 14.11 -9.42
N TYR A 26 -1.12 15.14 -9.55
CA TYR A 26 0.29 14.99 -9.93
C TYR A 26 1.19 14.98 -8.69
N SER A 27 2.10 14.01 -8.63
CA SER A 27 3.23 13.97 -7.69
C SER A 27 4.53 13.96 -8.49
N ILE A 28 5.31 15.04 -8.41
CA ILE A 28 6.43 15.31 -9.32
C ILE A 28 7.72 15.43 -8.51
N THR A 29 8.69 14.56 -8.76
CA THR A 29 9.98 14.56 -8.06
C THR A 29 10.89 15.71 -8.52
N PHE A 30 11.77 16.14 -7.61
CA PHE A 30 12.88 17.06 -7.88
C PHE A 30 13.98 16.86 -6.82
N GLU A 31 15.07 17.63 -6.92
CA GLU A 31 16.26 17.48 -6.07
C GLU A 31 15.94 17.42 -4.56
N ASP A 32 15.16 18.37 -4.03
CA ASP A 32 14.92 18.50 -2.59
C ASP A 32 13.68 17.72 -2.09
N GLY A 33 12.95 17.02 -2.98
CA GLY A 33 11.73 16.30 -2.62
C GLY A 33 10.75 16.08 -3.77
N TRP A 34 9.46 16.30 -3.52
CA TRP A 34 8.43 16.22 -4.57
C TRP A 34 7.37 17.32 -4.43
N VAL A 35 6.65 17.57 -5.52
CA VAL A 35 5.60 18.59 -5.64
C VAL A 35 4.27 17.88 -5.87
N TRP A 36 3.24 18.19 -5.07
CA TRP A 36 1.87 17.85 -5.43
C TRP A 36 1.25 18.96 -6.28
N MET A 37 0.42 18.58 -7.24
CA MET A 37 -0.51 19.48 -7.93
C MET A 37 -1.88 18.82 -7.99
N ILE A 38 -2.87 19.39 -7.29
CA ILE A 38 -4.22 18.84 -7.20
C ILE A 38 -5.20 19.83 -7.83
N PRO A 39 -5.87 19.48 -8.93
CA PRO A 39 -6.95 20.29 -9.48
C PRO A 39 -8.11 20.33 -8.50
N MET A 40 -8.52 21.53 -8.13
CA MET A 40 -9.69 21.81 -7.30
C MET A 40 -10.85 22.28 -8.18
N LYS A 41 -12.05 22.46 -7.60
CA LYS A 41 -13.18 23.01 -8.36
C LYS A 41 -12.85 24.40 -8.93
N GLY A 42 -13.24 24.63 -10.19
CA GLY A 42 -12.96 25.87 -10.92
C GLY A 42 -11.57 25.87 -11.56
N ASP A 43 -11.01 27.05 -11.77
CA ASP A 43 -9.65 27.23 -12.29
C ASP A 43 -8.66 27.35 -11.12
N LEU A 44 -8.61 26.36 -10.22
CA LEU A 44 -7.80 26.41 -9.01
C LEU A 44 -6.99 25.13 -8.84
N TYR A 45 -5.69 25.27 -8.56
CA TYR A 45 -4.81 24.17 -8.17
C TYR A 45 -4.27 24.38 -6.77
N SER A 46 -4.30 23.34 -5.94
CA SER A 46 -3.45 23.24 -4.75
C SER A 46 -2.07 22.76 -5.17
N VAL A 47 -1.02 23.49 -4.82
CA VAL A 47 0.36 23.18 -5.20
C VAL A 47 1.26 23.23 -3.98
N GLY A 48 1.91 22.13 -3.65
CA GLY A 48 2.73 22.06 -2.46
C GLY A 48 4.00 21.27 -2.65
N LEU A 49 5.02 21.70 -1.92
CA LEU A 49 6.32 21.09 -1.82
C LEU A 49 6.32 20.17 -0.60
N VAL A 50 6.81 18.94 -0.77
CA VAL A 50 7.17 18.04 0.32
C VAL A 50 8.67 17.86 0.30
N VAL A 51 9.33 18.39 1.32
CA VAL A 51 10.80 18.40 1.46
C VAL A 51 11.23 17.84 2.81
N ASP A 52 12.53 17.73 3.04
CA ASP A 52 13.04 17.26 4.33
C ASP A 52 12.90 18.34 5.40
N ARG A 53 12.66 17.92 6.64
CA ARG A 53 12.58 18.83 7.78
C ARG A 53 13.82 19.73 7.94
N THR A 54 14.99 19.35 7.43
CA THR A 54 16.18 20.21 7.47
C THR A 54 16.00 21.55 6.76
N LYS A 55 15.06 21.66 5.82
CA LYS A 55 14.70 22.93 5.16
C LYS A 55 13.97 23.93 6.07
N SER A 56 13.53 23.51 7.27
CA SER A 56 12.87 24.40 8.23
C SER A 56 13.73 25.60 8.66
N ALA A 57 15.05 25.46 8.72
CA ALA A 57 15.96 26.57 9.02
C ALA A 57 15.98 27.60 7.89
N GLU A 58 16.01 27.13 6.64
CA GLU A 58 15.98 27.97 5.43
C GLU A 58 14.67 28.76 5.33
N VAL A 59 13.53 28.11 5.62
CA VAL A 59 12.21 28.78 5.69
C VAL A 59 12.19 29.90 6.73
N ARG A 60 12.78 29.68 7.91
CA ARG A 60 12.86 30.72 8.96
C ARG A 60 13.75 31.89 8.56
N GLN A 61 14.79 31.64 7.77
CA GLN A 61 15.73 32.66 7.32
C GLN A 61 15.20 33.49 6.16
N LEU A 62 14.62 32.84 5.14
CA LEU A 62 14.15 33.50 3.92
C LEU A 62 12.70 34.01 4.03
N GLY A 63 11.91 33.42 4.91
CA GLY A 63 10.46 33.53 4.90
C GLY A 63 9.81 32.50 3.97
N ALA A 64 8.60 32.05 4.33
CA ALA A 64 7.92 30.95 3.64
C ALA A 64 7.61 31.25 2.16
N ASP A 65 7.23 32.48 1.81
CA ASP A 65 6.95 32.87 0.42
C ASP A 65 8.19 32.79 -0.47
N ALA A 66 9.31 33.39 -0.03
CA ALA A 66 10.56 33.37 -0.79
C ALA A 66 11.13 31.94 -0.93
N PHE A 67 11.08 31.15 0.15
CA PHE A 67 11.45 29.74 0.10
C PHE A 67 10.57 28.97 -0.88
N TYR A 68 9.23 29.06 -0.74
CA TYR A 68 8.29 28.35 -1.60
C TYR A 68 8.52 28.64 -3.09
N ARG A 69 8.62 29.91 -3.47
CA ARG A 69 8.80 30.31 -4.87
C ARG A 69 10.14 29.83 -5.45
N SER A 70 11.22 30.01 -4.70
CA SER A 70 12.57 29.63 -5.17
C SER A 70 12.74 28.12 -5.24
N THR A 71 12.15 27.36 -4.32
CA THR A 71 12.20 25.89 -4.34
C THR A 71 11.27 25.31 -5.41
N LEU A 72 10.04 25.83 -5.58
CA LEU A 72 9.13 25.37 -6.63
C LEU A 72 9.72 25.58 -8.03
N ALA A 73 10.44 26.68 -8.24
CA ALA A 73 11.12 26.97 -9.50
C ALA A 73 12.19 25.92 -9.90
N LYS A 74 12.69 25.11 -8.94
CA LYS A 74 13.62 24.00 -9.24
C LYS A 74 12.92 22.81 -9.89
N CYS A 75 11.61 22.66 -9.73
CA CYS A 75 10.86 21.56 -10.32
C CYS A 75 10.34 21.96 -11.72
N GLY A 76 11.18 21.78 -12.75
CA GLY A 76 10.87 22.20 -14.12
C GLY A 76 9.51 21.71 -14.63
N LYS A 77 9.21 20.41 -14.45
CA LYS A 77 7.93 19.82 -14.88
C LYS A 77 6.70 20.45 -14.19
N ALA A 78 6.81 20.81 -12.91
CA ALA A 78 5.72 21.50 -12.21
C ALA A 78 5.55 22.94 -12.73
N MET A 79 6.66 23.63 -13.02
CA MET A 79 6.63 24.96 -13.63
C MET A 79 6.04 24.94 -15.05
N ASP A 80 6.33 23.91 -15.83
CA ASP A 80 5.76 23.71 -17.17
C ASP A 80 4.22 23.54 -17.09
N LEU A 81 3.72 22.74 -16.15
CA LEU A 81 2.27 22.56 -15.93
C LEU A 81 1.59 23.84 -15.44
N LEU A 82 2.24 24.59 -14.55
CA LEU A 82 1.75 25.88 -14.09
C LEU A 82 1.70 26.92 -15.20
N ALA A 83 2.62 26.88 -16.17
CA ALA A 83 2.64 27.75 -17.35
C ALA A 83 2.48 29.25 -17.02
N GLY A 84 3.13 29.72 -15.94
CA GLY A 84 3.04 31.12 -15.49
C GLY A 84 1.74 31.48 -14.76
N ALA A 85 0.97 30.50 -14.30
CA ALA A 85 -0.24 30.71 -13.51
C ALA A 85 -0.01 31.63 -12.31
N LYS A 86 -1.02 32.44 -12.00
CA LYS A 86 -0.98 33.37 -10.88
C LYS A 86 -1.20 32.63 -9.57
N MET A 87 -0.29 32.80 -8.60
CA MET A 87 -0.52 32.39 -7.21
C MET A 87 -1.57 33.31 -6.59
N VAL A 88 -2.61 32.74 -5.97
CA VAL A 88 -3.81 33.48 -5.53
C VAL A 88 -4.09 33.39 -4.03
N ASP A 89 -3.22 32.77 -3.26
CA ASP A 89 -3.38 32.63 -1.81
C ASP A 89 -2.03 32.63 -1.09
N ASP A 90 -2.07 32.77 0.23
CA ASP A 90 -0.89 32.79 1.09
C ASP A 90 -0.20 31.42 1.15
N VAL A 91 1.12 31.45 1.37
CA VAL A 91 1.92 30.24 1.61
C VAL A 91 1.71 29.74 3.03
N ARG A 92 1.42 28.45 3.17
CA ARG A 92 1.23 27.76 4.46
C ARG A 92 2.31 26.70 4.66
N ILE A 93 2.60 26.40 5.93
CA ILE A 93 3.62 25.42 6.33
C ILE A 93 3.08 24.46 7.37
N VAL A 94 3.56 23.22 7.36
CA VAL A 94 3.30 22.24 8.43
C VAL A 94 4.40 21.18 8.50
N HIS A 95 4.67 20.69 9.73
CA HIS A 95 5.81 19.83 10.07
C HIS A 95 5.41 18.42 10.49
N ASP A 96 6.38 17.50 10.39
CA ASP A 96 6.51 16.23 11.14
C ASP A 96 5.33 15.27 11.02
N TRP A 97 5.32 14.55 9.89
CA TRP A 97 4.14 13.83 9.43
C TRP A 97 4.13 12.36 9.77
N SER A 98 5.17 11.56 9.48
CA SER A 98 5.00 10.10 9.61
C SER A 98 5.27 9.59 11.03
N TYR A 99 4.21 9.13 11.69
CA TYR A 99 4.24 8.48 13.01
C TYR A 99 3.15 7.42 13.13
N ASP A 100 3.34 6.52 14.09
CA ASP A 100 2.36 5.56 14.56
C ASP A 100 2.40 5.47 16.10
N THR A 101 1.36 4.89 16.67
CA THR A 101 1.22 4.71 18.11
C THR A 101 1.40 3.24 18.48
N GLU A 102 1.98 2.98 19.65
CA GLU A 102 2.09 1.61 20.18
C GLU A 102 0.71 0.97 20.38
N VAL A 103 -0.25 1.75 20.87
CA VAL A 103 -1.62 1.36 21.18
C VAL A 103 -2.61 2.22 20.38
N PHE A 104 -3.36 1.59 19.47
CA PHE A 104 -4.43 2.23 18.69
C PHE A 104 -5.76 2.28 19.44
N SER A 105 -5.98 1.33 20.35
CA SER A 105 -7.15 1.29 21.22
C SER A 105 -6.88 0.45 22.46
N ALA A 106 -7.43 0.85 23.60
CA ALA A 106 -7.48 0.07 24.83
C ALA A 106 -8.59 0.61 25.74
N ASP A 107 -9.05 -0.21 26.68
CA ASP A 107 -10.04 0.14 27.70
C ASP A 107 -11.30 0.82 27.16
N ARG A 108 -11.33 2.16 27.17
CA ARG A 108 -12.49 2.98 26.80
C ARG A 108 -12.14 4.02 25.74
N PHE A 109 -11.02 3.86 25.04
CA PHE A 109 -10.61 4.79 23.99
C PHE A 109 -10.20 4.06 22.70
N PHE A 110 -10.43 4.76 21.59
CA PHE A 110 -9.97 4.40 20.25
C PHE A 110 -9.35 5.64 19.61
N LEU A 111 -8.22 5.47 18.95
CA LEU A 111 -7.57 6.50 18.16
C LEU A 111 -7.93 6.28 16.69
N CYS A 112 -8.38 7.33 15.99
CA CYS A 112 -8.79 7.27 14.59
C CYS A 112 -8.10 8.38 13.78
N GLY A 113 -7.79 8.09 12.52
CA GLY A 113 -7.07 9.00 11.62
C GLY A 113 -5.72 9.43 12.19
N ASP A 114 -5.38 10.71 12.00
CA ASP A 114 -4.11 11.27 12.45
C ASP A 114 -3.90 11.15 13.98
N ALA A 115 -4.97 11.04 14.79
CA ALA A 115 -4.80 10.79 16.22
C ALA A 115 -4.16 9.43 16.54
N ALA A 116 -4.23 8.47 15.61
CA ALA A 116 -3.64 7.13 15.73
C ALA A 116 -2.27 7.04 15.05
N CYS A 117 -2.23 7.43 13.78
CA CYS A 117 -1.02 7.41 12.96
C CYS A 117 -1.22 8.33 11.76
N PHE A 118 -0.12 8.80 11.19
CA PHE A 118 -0.14 9.61 9.98
C PHE A 118 0.74 8.99 8.92
N THR A 119 0.21 8.89 7.70
CA THR A 119 0.91 8.38 6.52
C THR A 119 1.36 9.51 5.62
N ASP A 120 2.56 9.42 5.07
CA ASP A 120 3.05 10.31 4.00
C ASP A 120 1.98 10.51 2.91
N PRO A 121 1.71 11.76 2.48
CA PRO A 121 0.59 12.03 1.58
C PRO A 121 0.87 11.71 0.11
N LEU A 122 2.02 11.11 -0.24
CA LEU A 122 2.34 10.73 -1.62
C LEU A 122 1.20 10.00 -2.35
N PHE A 123 0.46 9.15 -1.63
CA PHE A 123 -0.69 8.39 -2.16
C PHE A 123 -2.05 8.88 -1.64
N SER A 124 -2.13 10.04 -0.99
CA SER A 124 -3.40 10.65 -0.53
C SER A 124 -4.26 9.76 0.41
N GLN A 125 -3.63 8.94 1.23
CA GLN A 125 -4.33 7.93 2.05
C GLN A 125 -4.92 8.43 3.36
N GLY A 126 -4.56 9.63 3.82
CA GLY A 126 -4.91 10.11 5.18
C GLY A 126 -6.42 10.12 5.44
N VAL A 127 -7.21 10.70 4.54
CA VAL A 127 -8.68 10.78 4.70
C VAL A 127 -9.33 9.39 4.59
N HIS A 128 -8.80 8.51 3.73
CA HIS A 128 -9.27 7.13 3.63
C HIS A 128 -9.06 6.38 4.95
N LEU A 129 -7.84 6.42 5.51
CA LEU A 129 -7.50 5.81 6.78
C LEU A 129 -8.31 6.39 7.95
N ALA A 130 -8.52 7.70 7.98
CA ALA A 130 -9.38 8.35 8.97
C ALA A 130 -10.82 7.83 8.90
N SER A 131 -11.36 7.70 7.69
CA SER A 131 -12.72 7.20 7.48
C SER A 131 -12.85 5.72 7.83
N GLN A 132 -11.91 4.88 7.38
CA GLN A 132 -11.89 3.45 7.66
C GLN A 132 -11.76 3.18 9.16
N SER A 133 -10.82 3.85 9.83
CA SER A 133 -10.63 3.67 11.28
C SER A 133 -11.80 4.17 12.10
N ALA A 134 -12.46 5.26 11.70
CA ALA A 134 -13.68 5.74 12.35
C ALA A 134 -14.81 4.71 12.27
N VAL A 135 -15.02 4.10 11.09
CA VAL A 135 -16.01 3.03 10.90
C VAL A 135 -15.65 1.81 11.75
N CYS A 136 -14.40 1.36 11.74
CA CYS A 136 -13.94 0.23 12.54
C CYS A 136 -14.09 0.48 14.05
N ALA A 137 -13.76 1.69 14.54
CA ALA A 137 -13.88 2.05 15.94
C ALA A 137 -15.35 2.10 16.38
N ALA A 138 -16.24 2.67 15.55
CA ALA A 138 -17.68 2.69 15.83
C ALA A 138 -18.24 1.26 15.94
N ALA A 139 -17.89 0.38 15.00
CA ALA A 139 -18.31 -1.01 14.99
C ALA A 139 -17.74 -1.80 16.19
N ALA A 140 -16.48 -1.52 16.57
CA ALA A 140 -15.84 -2.10 17.75
C ALA A 140 -16.54 -1.68 19.05
N ILE A 141 -16.83 -0.38 19.22
CA ILE A 141 -17.55 0.15 20.38
C ILE A 141 -18.95 -0.49 20.48
N ASP A 142 -19.68 -0.60 19.37
CA ASP A 142 -20.98 -1.27 19.32
C ASP A 142 -20.88 -2.75 19.75
N ARG A 143 -19.89 -3.49 19.23
CA ARG A 143 -19.65 -4.90 19.58
C ARG A 143 -19.39 -5.07 21.07
N ILE A 144 -18.46 -4.29 21.63
CA ILE A 144 -18.08 -4.33 23.05
C ILE A 144 -19.26 -3.98 23.94
N THR A 145 -20.07 -3.00 23.53
CA THR A 145 -21.26 -2.58 24.27
C THR A 145 -22.26 -3.73 24.44
N HIS A 146 -22.45 -4.55 23.41
CA HIS A 146 -23.38 -5.68 23.41
C HIS A 146 -22.76 -7.01 23.87
N ASN A 147 -21.43 -7.17 23.80
CA ASN A 147 -20.69 -8.41 24.09
C ASN A 147 -19.43 -8.08 24.89
N LYS A 148 -19.59 -7.80 26.19
CA LYS A 148 -18.49 -7.33 27.05
C LYS A 148 -17.37 -8.36 27.23
N ASP A 149 -17.70 -9.63 27.11
CA ASP A 149 -16.76 -10.75 27.14
C ASP A 149 -15.80 -10.77 25.94
N GLU A 150 -16.12 -10.06 24.86
CA GLU A 150 -15.27 -9.95 23.66
C GLU A 150 -14.33 -8.74 23.66
N THR A 151 -14.31 -7.94 24.74
CA THR A 151 -13.58 -6.65 24.81
C THR A 151 -12.13 -6.76 24.34
N ASP A 152 -11.38 -7.72 24.88
CA ASP A 152 -9.95 -7.87 24.56
C ASP A 152 -9.74 -8.32 23.11
N ALA A 153 -10.60 -9.21 22.61
CA ALA A 153 -10.54 -9.71 21.23
C ALA A 153 -10.83 -8.60 20.21
N VAL A 154 -11.83 -7.74 20.50
CA VAL A 154 -12.17 -6.60 19.65
C VAL A 154 -11.07 -5.54 19.65
N HIS A 155 -10.48 -5.23 20.80
CA HIS A 155 -9.32 -4.32 20.85
C HIS A 155 -8.10 -4.89 20.13
N ALA A 156 -7.82 -6.19 20.28
CA ALA A 156 -6.74 -6.87 19.55
C ALA A 156 -6.95 -6.80 18.04
N TRP A 157 -8.18 -7.03 17.57
CA TRP A 157 -8.57 -6.89 16.17
C TRP A 157 -8.37 -5.46 15.63
N TYR A 158 -8.82 -4.45 16.37
CA TYR A 158 -8.68 -3.04 15.93
C TYR A 158 -7.20 -2.64 15.83
N ASN A 159 -6.41 -2.94 16.86
CA ASN A 159 -4.97 -2.65 16.89
C ASN A 159 -4.24 -3.36 15.74
N ARG A 160 -4.59 -4.61 15.46
CA ARG A 160 -4.00 -5.39 14.38
C ARG A 160 -4.37 -4.82 13.01
N THR A 161 -5.66 -4.60 12.75
CA THR A 161 -6.18 -4.13 11.46
C THR A 161 -5.56 -2.79 11.08
N TYR A 162 -5.48 -1.84 12.02
CA TYR A 162 -4.88 -0.54 11.75
C TYR A 162 -3.37 -0.65 11.53
N ARG A 163 -2.66 -1.40 12.37
CA ARG A 163 -1.21 -1.58 12.23
C ARG A 163 -0.84 -2.20 10.89
N GLU A 164 -1.54 -3.25 10.46
CA GLU A 164 -1.31 -3.90 9.17
C GLU A 164 -1.55 -2.94 8.00
N ALA A 165 -2.61 -2.13 8.04
CA ALA A 165 -2.87 -1.12 7.02
C ALA A 165 -1.73 -0.10 6.94
N TYR A 166 -1.30 0.45 8.09
CA TYR A 166 -0.20 1.41 8.15
C TYR A 166 1.13 0.80 7.66
N GLU A 167 1.48 -0.40 8.10
CA GLU A 167 2.69 -1.10 7.69
C GLU A 167 2.73 -1.35 6.18
N GLN A 168 1.59 -1.73 5.58
CA GLN A 168 1.47 -1.89 4.14
C GLN A 168 1.75 -0.59 3.39
N TYR A 169 1.13 0.54 3.78
CA TYR A 169 1.39 1.82 3.11
C TYR A 169 2.84 2.25 3.24
N HIS A 170 3.41 2.03 4.42
CA HIS A 170 4.78 2.37 4.72
C HIS A 170 5.78 1.54 3.90
N GLU A 171 5.48 0.26 3.67
CA GLU A 171 6.27 -0.59 2.79
C GLU A 171 6.28 -0.05 1.35
N PHE A 172 5.09 0.19 0.78
CA PHE A 172 4.95 0.74 -0.57
C PHE A 172 5.69 2.07 -0.71
N LEU A 173 5.50 2.98 0.24
CA LEU A 173 6.16 4.28 0.24
C LEU A 173 7.69 4.15 0.17
N ALA A 174 8.26 3.22 0.94
CA ALA A 174 9.70 2.98 0.92
C ALA A 174 10.16 2.44 -0.44
N SER A 175 9.38 1.59 -1.12
CA SER A 175 9.69 1.13 -2.48
C SER A 175 9.70 2.29 -3.49
N PHE A 176 8.71 3.18 -3.43
CA PHE A 176 8.61 4.32 -4.35
C PHE A 176 9.71 5.37 -4.12
N TYR A 177 10.03 5.68 -2.85
CA TYR A 177 11.16 6.57 -2.56
C TYR A 177 12.49 5.99 -3.02
N THR A 178 12.69 4.68 -2.85
CA THR A 178 13.90 4.00 -3.33
C THR A 178 13.99 4.05 -4.85
N PHE A 179 12.88 3.78 -5.56
CA PHE A 179 12.82 3.85 -7.02
C PHE A 179 13.20 5.24 -7.55
N ALA A 180 12.60 6.30 -7.00
CA ALA A 180 12.89 7.67 -7.43
C ALA A 180 14.34 8.11 -7.12
N SER A 181 14.93 7.60 -6.03
CA SER A 181 16.30 7.95 -5.63
C SER A 181 17.39 7.52 -6.62
N PHE A 182 17.09 6.64 -7.58
CA PHE A 182 18.03 6.25 -8.63
C PHE A 182 18.19 7.30 -9.73
N THR A 183 17.17 8.13 -9.93
CA THR A 183 17.17 9.18 -10.96
C THR A 183 17.36 10.57 -10.39
N GLU A 184 17.00 10.75 -9.13
CA GLU A 184 17.17 12.02 -8.43
C GLU A 184 18.57 12.16 -7.81
N PRO A 185 19.08 13.40 -7.63
CA PRO A 185 20.36 13.63 -6.97
C PRO A 185 20.42 13.05 -5.55
N ASP A 186 21.64 12.79 -5.04
CA ASP A 186 21.87 12.34 -3.67
C ASP A 186 21.67 13.45 -2.62
N SER A 187 20.47 14.02 -2.58
CA SER A 187 20.08 15.00 -1.59
C SER A 187 19.76 14.35 -0.25
N GLU A 188 19.70 15.17 0.79
CA GLU A 188 19.32 14.70 2.11
C GLU A 188 17.90 14.09 2.14
N PHE A 189 16.99 14.60 1.31
CA PHE A 189 15.64 14.07 1.20
C PHE A 189 15.66 12.61 0.75
N TRP A 190 16.31 12.33 -0.39
CA TRP A 190 16.35 11.00 -1.02
C TRP A 190 17.17 10.01 -0.20
N ARG A 191 18.33 10.43 0.32
CA ARG A 191 19.17 9.58 1.17
C ARG A 191 18.45 9.13 2.44
N LYS A 192 17.68 10.03 3.08
CA LYS A 192 16.86 9.70 4.25
C LYS A 192 15.58 8.94 3.94
N ARG A 193 15.29 8.64 2.68
CA ARG A 193 14.03 7.98 2.27
C ARG A 193 14.21 6.67 1.53
N ARG A 194 15.29 6.52 0.75
CA ARG A 194 15.64 5.24 0.11
C ARG A 194 16.02 4.18 1.13
N ILE A 195 15.78 2.91 0.79
CA ILE A 195 16.40 1.76 1.45
C ILE A 195 17.75 1.52 0.77
N SER A 196 18.83 1.55 1.54
CA SER A 196 20.20 1.36 1.03
C SER A 196 20.79 -0.01 1.36
N GLU A 197 20.31 -0.67 2.40
CA GLU A 197 20.86 -1.93 2.91
C GLU A 197 19.80 -2.76 3.65
N SER A 198 20.07 -4.05 3.83
CA SER A 198 19.19 -4.99 4.54
C SER A 198 19.09 -4.73 6.05
N ASP A 199 20.04 -3.98 6.61
CA ASP A 199 20.14 -3.68 8.05
C ASP A 199 19.83 -2.21 8.36
N ASP A 200 18.84 -1.65 7.67
CA ASP A 200 18.40 -0.28 7.90
C ASP A 200 17.72 -0.13 9.29
N GLU A 201 18.47 0.36 10.27
CA GLU A 201 17.98 0.55 11.65
C GLU A 201 16.71 1.40 11.73
N ARG A 202 16.46 2.29 10.75
CA ARG A 202 15.24 3.12 10.70
C ARG A 202 13.98 2.27 10.55
N LEU A 203 14.13 1.09 9.97
CA LEU A 203 13.08 0.15 9.60
C LEU A 203 13.04 -1.09 10.50
N SER A 204 14.03 -1.26 11.39
CA SER A 204 14.21 -2.43 12.26
C SER A 204 12.98 -2.87 13.09
N ARG A 205 12.03 -1.97 13.37
CA ARG A 205 10.79 -2.27 14.13
C ARG A 205 9.57 -2.56 13.24
N ARG A 206 9.74 -2.66 11.93
CA ARG A 206 8.65 -2.88 10.97
C ARG A 206 8.62 -4.35 10.60
N LYS A 207 7.48 -5.01 10.81
CA LYS A 207 7.30 -6.45 10.50
C LYS A 207 7.60 -6.77 9.04
N TRP A 208 7.20 -5.90 8.11
CA TRP A 208 7.49 -6.09 6.69
C TRP A 208 8.98 -6.05 6.37
N PHE A 209 9.77 -5.26 7.11
CA PHE A 209 11.21 -5.14 6.93
C PHE A 209 11.95 -6.34 7.53
N GLU A 210 11.51 -6.81 8.71
CA GLU A 210 11.99 -8.07 9.28
C GLU A 210 11.74 -9.24 8.34
N LYS A 211 10.55 -9.32 7.73
CA LYS A 211 10.23 -10.33 6.70
C LYS A 211 11.15 -10.22 5.48
N LEU A 212 11.37 -8.99 4.98
CA LEU A 212 12.28 -8.75 3.86
C LEU A 212 13.72 -9.19 4.18
N ALA A 213 14.23 -8.89 5.38
CA ALA A 213 15.57 -9.28 5.80
C ALA A 213 15.71 -10.82 5.93
N ARG A 214 14.70 -11.51 6.47
CA ARG A 214 14.67 -12.97 6.56
C ARG A 214 14.59 -13.64 5.18
N ASP A 215 13.70 -13.15 4.31
CA ASP A 215 13.58 -13.66 2.94
C ASP A 215 14.89 -13.48 2.15
N GLY A 216 15.59 -12.36 2.37
CA GLY A 216 16.89 -12.10 1.75
C GLY A 216 17.99 -13.08 2.18
N GLN A 217 17.94 -13.58 3.42
CA GLN A 217 18.88 -14.60 3.92
C GLN A 217 18.59 -16.00 3.37
N ASP A 218 17.32 -16.40 3.29
CA ASP A 218 16.93 -17.76 2.88
C ASP A 218 16.82 -17.97 1.36
N SER A 219 16.60 -16.91 0.59
CA SER A 219 16.31 -17.02 -0.85
C SER A 219 17.18 -16.15 -1.76
N GLY A 220 18.16 -15.43 -1.20
CA GLY A 220 18.99 -14.49 -1.97
C GLY A 220 18.19 -13.33 -2.55
N VAL A 221 16.99 -13.06 -2.02
CA VAL A 221 16.15 -11.92 -2.43
C VAL A 221 16.86 -10.63 -2.01
N THR A 222 17.50 -9.97 -2.97
CA THR A 222 18.20 -8.71 -2.79
C THR A 222 17.23 -7.52 -2.69
N LEU A 223 17.74 -6.33 -2.39
CA LEU A 223 17.07 -5.04 -2.61
C LEU A 223 16.34 -4.95 -3.97
N ASP A 224 16.77 -5.73 -4.98
CA ASP A 224 16.11 -5.82 -6.28
C ASP A 224 14.69 -6.41 -6.19
N GLY A 225 14.43 -7.38 -5.31
CA GLY A 225 13.08 -7.92 -5.10
C GLY A 225 12.13 -6.93 -4.41
N PHE A 226 12.68 -5.99 -3.62
CA PHE A 226 11.91 -4.89 -3.04
C PHE A 226 11.60 -3.80 -4.08
N ARG A 227 12.52 -3.54 -5.02
CA ARG A 227 12.26 -2.71 -6.20
C ARG A 227 11.11 -3.26 -7.04
N ASP A 228 10.99 -4.58 -7.17
CA ASP A 228 9.98 -5.21 -8.03
C ASP A 228 8.52 -4.90 -7.64
N ARG A 229 8.24 -4.67 -6.35
CA ARG A 229 6.89 -4.34 -5.86
C ARG A 229 6.38 -3.01 -6.40
N ALA A 230 7.17 -1.93 -6.33
CA ALA A 230 6.82 -0.67 -6.98
C ALA A 230 6.93 -0.77 -8.50
N SER A 231 7.91 -1.54 -9.01
CA SER A 231 8.17 -1.72 -10.44
C SER A 231 6.94 -2.23 -11.19
N THR A 232 6.19 -3.17 -10.61
CA THR A 232 4.99 -3.70 -11.26
C THR A 232 3.94 -2.62 -11.44
N MET A 233 3.59 -1.86 -10.40
CA MET A 233 2.64 -0.76 -10.51
C MET A 233 3.11 0.31 -11.50
N ILE A 234 4.39 0.69 -11.44
CA ILE A 234 4.98 1.69 -12.34
C ILE A 234 4.99 1.19 -13.80
N SER A 235 5.25 -0.09 -14.04
CA SER A 235 5.27 -0.67 -15.39
C SER A 235 3.87 -0.76 -15.99
N ILE A 236 2.86 -1.11 -15.19
CA ILE A 236 1.45 -1.15 -15.63
C ILE A 236 0.94 0.26 -15.93
N GLY A 237 1.28 1.24 -15.09
CA GLY A 237 0.88 2.64 -15.25
C GLY A 237 1.76 3.47 -16.20
N ARG A 238 2.71 2.85 -16.92
CA ARG A 238 3.65 3.58 -17.77
C ARG A 238 2.98 4.06 -19.05
N HIS A 239 2.99 5.37 -19.26
CA HIS A 239 2.55 5.98 -20.52
C HIS A 239 3.43 5.50 -21.68
N GLN A 240 2.86 5.34 -22.87
CA GLN A 240 3.59 4.81 -24.05
C GLN A 240 4.46 5.87 -24.76
N ARG A 241 4.69 6.99 -24.10
CA ARG A 241 5.42 8.16 -24.60
C ARG A 241 6.27 8.76 -23.48
N GLN A 242 7.32 9.50 -23.84
CA GLN A 242 8.30 10.05 -22.90
C GLN A 242 7.80 11.27 -22.11
N GLN A 243 6.92 12.07 -22.73
CA GLN A 243 6.41 13.32 -22.15
C GLN A 243 4.93 13.19 -21.81
N LEU A 244 4.50 13.91 -20.78
CA LEU A 244 3.09 14.02 -20.43
C LEU A 244 2.34 14.79 -21.53
N SER A 245 1.19 14.27 -21.97
CA SER A 245 0.41 14.82 -23.08
C SER A 245 -1.07 14.43 -22.95
N ASP A 246 -1.96 15.26 -23.47
CA ASP A 246 -3.41 15.01 -23.55
C ASP A 246 -3.76 13.88 -24.54
N GLU A 247 -2.78 13.39 -25.30
CA GLU A 247 -2.89 12.14 -26.07
C GLU A 247 -3.00 10.89 -25.20
N PHE A 248 -2.73 10.99 -23.90
CA PHE A 248 -2.90 9.87 -22.98
C PHE A 248 -4.36 9.43 -22.92
N SER A 249 -4.56 8.12 -23.03
CA SER A 249 -5.81 7.47 -22.64
C SER A 249 -5.51 6.27 -21.77
N GLU A 250 -6.34 6.01 -20.76
CA GLU A 250 -6.23 4.82 -19.90
C GLU A 250 -6.20 3.51 -20.72
N ALA A 251 -6.83 3.50 -21.89
CA ALA A 251 -6.82 2.35 -22.79
C ALA A 251 -5.40 1.94 -23.23
N GLU A 252 -4.45 2.87 -23.28
CA GLU A 252 -3.05 2.57 -23.64
C GLU A 252 -2.33 1.71 -22.59
N LEU A 253 -2.87 1.67 -21.35
CA LEU A 253 -2.34 0.87 -20.25
C LEU A 253 -2.84 -0.59 -20.29
N ASN A 254 -3.91 -0.88 -21.04
CA ASN A 254 -4.54 -2.20 -21.07
C ASN A 254 -3.59 -3.30 -21.53
N ALA A 255 -2.71 -3.02 -22.48
CA ALA A 255 -1.74 -4.00 -22.96
C ALA A 255 -0.78 -4.46 -21.84
N ALA A 256 -0.34 -3.52 -20.99
CA ALA A 256 0.52 -3.84 -19.85
C ALA A 256 -0.25 -4.58 -18.75
N ARG A 257 -1.51 -4.17 -18.47
CA ARG A 257 -2.40 -4.87 -17.53
C ARG A 257 -2.62 -6.33 -17.95
N VAL A 258 -3.01 -6.58 -19.20
CA VAL A 258 -3.25 -7.92 -19.74
C VAL A 258 -1.98 -8.76 -19.75
N ARG A 259 -0.82 -8.17 -20.11
CA ARG A 259 0.47 -8.88 -20.04
C ARG A 259 0.78 -9.34 -18.62
N TRP A 260 0.60 -8.46 -17.63
CA TRP A 260 0.81 -8.83 -16.23
C TRP A 260 -0.13 -9.95 -15.78
N ILE A 261 -1.43 -9.89 -16.13
CA ILE A 261 -2.40 -10.97 -15.86
C ILE A 261 -1.93 -12.28 -16.51
N SER A 262 -1.49 -12.23 -17.77
CA SER A 262 -1.00 -13.41 -18.48
C SER A 262 0.24 -14.01 -17.82
N ASP A 263 1.20 -13.18 -17.39
CA ASP A 263 2.42 -13.62 -16.72
C ASP A 263 2.11 -14.22 -15.34
N LEU A 264 1.19 -13.61 -14.60
CA LEU A 264 0.68 -14.12 -13.33
C LEU A 264 0.04 -15.50 -13.49
N THR A 265 -0.88 -15.63 -14.47
CA THR A 265 -1.55 -16.88 -14.79
C THR A 265 -0.56 -17.96 -15.25
N ALA A 266 0.45 -17.60 -16.03
CA ALA A 266 1.50 -18.54 -16.46
C ALA A 266 2.31 -19.06 -15.26
N ARG A 267 2.71 -18.17 -14.33
CA ARG A 267 3.42 -18.53 -13.10
C ARG A 267 2.57 -19.42 -12.19
N LEU A 268 1.30 -19.09 -11.96
CA LEU A 268 0.42 -19.93 -11.15
C LEU A 268 0.25 -21.32 -11.79
N ASN A 269 0.07 -21.38 -13.11
CA ASN A 269 -0.07 -22.64 -13.82
C ASN A 269 1.21 -23.48 -13.87
N SER A 270 2.39 -22.89 -13.68
CA SER A 270 3.65 -23.63 -13.61
C SER A 270 3.87 -24.29 -12.24
N ILE A 271 3.07 -23.96 -11.22
CA ILE A 271 3.19 -24.56 -9.88
C ILE A 271 2.65 -26.00 -9.91
N THR A 272 3.57 -26.96 -9.91
CA THR A 272 3.26 -28.39 -9.87
C THR A 272 3.18 -28.95 -8.45
N ARG A 273 3.74 -28.24 -7.46
CA ARG A 273 3.72 -28.63 -6.05
C ARG A 273 3.51 -27.40 -5.16
N LEU A 274 2.57 -27.47 -4.23
CA LEU A 274 2.37 -26.45 -3.19
C LEU A 274 2.72 -27.02 -1.83
N ARG A 275 3.41 -26.22 -1.01
CA ARG A 275 3.71 -26.54 0.38
C ARG A 275 2.98 -25.58 1.31
N TRP A 276 2.32 -26.14 2.31
CA TRP A 276 1.78 -25.40 3.45
C TRP A 276 2.88 -25.06 4.46
N THR A 277 2.82 -23.87 5.05
CA THR A 277 3.72 -23.49 6.15
C THR A 277 3.18 -24.02 7.48
N GLY A 278 3.83 -25.05 8.00
CA GLY A 278 3.37 -25.79 9.19
C GLY A 278 2.78 -27.14 8.80
N SER A 279 2.04 -27.74 9.71
CA SER A 279 1.46 -29.08 9.60
C SER A 279 -0.07 -29.09 9.69
N LYS A 280 -0.67 -27.99 10.16
CA LYS A 280 -2.12 -27.90 10.37
C LYS A 280 -2.69 -26.67 9.69
N ALA A 281 -3.78 -26.87 8.96
CA ALA A 281 -4.65 -25.79 8.53
C ALA A 281 -5.82 -25.70 9.52
N ILE A 282 -5.95 -24.56 10.19
CA ILE A 282 -6.96 -24.31 11.23
C ILE A 282 -7.84 -23.13 10.88
N LEU A 283 -9.07 -23.14 11.39
CA LEU A 283 -9.94 -21.96 11.40
C LEU A 283 -9.72 -21.19 12.69
N LYS A 284 -9.56 -19.88 12.55
CA LYS A 284 -9.34 -18.95 13.66
C LYS A 284 -10.45 -17.91 13.68
N PRO A 285 -11.02 -17.60 14.87
CA PRO A 285 -11.95 -16.50 15.02
C PRO A 285 -11.33 -15.17 14.62
N TYR A 286 -12.10 -14.34 13.92
CA TYR A 286 -11.74 -13.00 13.47
C TYR A 286 -12.99 -12.12 13.41
N TYR A 287 -12.81 -10.84 13.11
CA TYR A 287 -13.91 -9.90 12.93
C TYR A 287 -13.86 -9.20 11.58
N ARG A 288 -15.03 -8.91 11.02
CA ARG A 288 -15.16 -8.09 9.81
C ARG A 288 -16.30 -7.10 9.98
N VAL A 289 -16.08 -5.86 9.57
CA VAL A 289 -17.17 -4.89 9.47
C VAL A 289 -18.02 -5.25 8.25
N ASP A 290 -19.31 -5.49 8.47
CA ASP A 290 -20.26 -5.66 7.38
C ASP A 290 -20.46 -4.33 6.64
N ALA A 291 -20.37 -4.36 5.31
CA ALA A 291 -20.30 -3.14 4.50
C ALA A 291 -21.63 -2.37 4.42
N LEU A 292 -22.76 -3.04 4.71
CA LEU A 292 -24.09 -2.43 4.62
C LEU A 292 -24.60 -1.97 5.98
N SER A 293 -24.43 -2.80 7.00
CA SER A 293 -24.92 -2.53 8.36
C SER A 293 -23.89 -1.86 9.27
N PHE A 294 -22.61 -1.86 8.88
CA PHE A 294 -21.47 -1.41 9.69
C PHE A 294 -21.31 -2.16 11.02
N ARG A 295 -21.97 -3.32 11.19
CA ARG A 295 -21.79 -4.16 12.37
C ARG A 295 -20.46 -4.89 12.30
N LEU A 296 -19.82 -5.07 13.46
CA LEU A 296 -18.66 -5.93 13.60
C LEU A 296 -19.12 -7.37 13.78
N GLU A 297 -18.91 -8.21 12.76
CA GLU A 297 -19.40 -9.58 12.73
C GLU A 297 -18.25 -10.57 12.93
N PRO A 298 -18.44 -11.61 13.78
CA PRO A 298 -17.51 -12.73 13.87
C PRO A 298 -17.42 -13.47 12.55
N ARG A 299 -16.20 -13.81 12.15
CA ARG A 299 -15.88 -14.61 10.97
C ARG A 299 -14.78 -15.61 11.33
N GLU A 300 -14.62 -16.62 10.50
CA GLU A 300 -13.48 -17.54 10.59
C GLU A 300 -12.55 -17.30 9.42
N ILE A 301 -11.26 -17.27 9.72
CA ILE A 301 -10.18 -17.10 8.74
C ILE A 301 -9.24 -18.30 8.82
N LEU A 302 -8.50 -18.54 7.74
CA LEU A 302 -7.54 -19.65 7.69
C LEU A 302 -6.23 -19.25 8.33
N SER A 303 -5.70 -20.12 9.18
CA SER A 303 -4.42 -19.96 9.88
C SER A 303 -3.66 -21.28 9.97
N ASN A 304 -2.37 -21.23 10.30
CA ASN A 304 -1.60 -22.39 10.71
C ASN A 304 -1.49 -22.49 12.24
N GLU A 305 -0.79 -23.49 12.76
CA GLU A 305 -0.59 -23.69 14.19
C GLU A 305 0.27 -22.61 14.90
N ASP A 306 0.99 -21.79 14.12
CA ASP A 306 1.91 -20.76 14.60
C ASP A 306 1.30 -19.34 14.49
N ASP A 307 -0.03 -19.25 14.40
CA ASP A 307 -0.80 -17.99 14.29
C ASP A 307 -0.53 -17.16 13.02
N LEU A 308 0.12 -17.74 11.99
CA LEU A 308 0.17 -17.14 10.66
C LEU A 308 -1.20 -17.30 10.00
N ASP A 309 -1.78 -16.25 9.44
CA ASP A 309 -3.13 -16.29 8.90
C ASP A 309 -3.33 -15.46 7.62
N MET A 310 -4.46 -15.70 6.95
CA MET A 310 -4.95 -14.92 5.82
C MET A 310 -6.34 -14.38 6.19
N ASN A 311 -6.43 -13.06 6.39
CA ASN A 311 -7.60 -12.41 6.99
C ASN A 311 -8.53 -11.71 5.97
N GLN A 312 -8.22 -11.77 4.68
CA GLN A 312 -8.99 -11.10 3.62
C GLN A 312 -10.29 -11.83 3.29
N TYR A 313 -10.29 -13.16 3.41
CA TYR A 313 -11.40 -14.02 3.02
C TYR A 313 -11.92 -14.83 4.21
N PRO A 314 -13.23 -14.76 4.51
CA PRO A 314 -13.85 -15.69 5.44
C PRO A 314 -13.95 -17.07 4.79
N LEU A 315 -13.47 -18.08 5.51
CA LEU A 315 -13.39 -19.47 5.05
C LEU A 315 -14.11 -20.39 6.02
N ASP A 316 -14.61 -21.50 5.50
CA ASP A 316 -15.40 -22.50 6.23
C ASP A 316 -14.61 -23.82 6.37
N GLU A 317 -15.17 -24.76 7.12
CA GLU A 317 -14.53 -26.04 7.42
C GLU A 317 -14.27 -26.88 6.14
N ALA A 318 -15.17 -26.81 5.16
CA ALA A 318 -14.98 -27.48 3.89
C ALA A 318 -13.75 -26.93 3.14
N THR A 319 -13.58 -25.61 3.17
CA THR A 319 -12.40 -24.96 2.58
C THR A 319 -11.13 -25.23 3.40
N ARG A 320 -11.21 -25.22 4.74
CA ARG A 320 -10.08 -25.58 5.62
C ARG A 320 -9.56 -26.98 5.33
N GLN A 321 -10.45 -27.96 5.13
CA GLN A 321 -10.06 -29.33 4.82
C GLN A 321 -9.27 -29.42 3.51
N VAL A 322 -9.60 -28.63 2.49
CA VAL A 322 -8.80 -28.58 1.25
C VAL A 322 -7.35 -28.20 1.52
N PHE A 323 -7.10 -27.26 2.44
CA PHE A 323 -5.75 -26.85 2.82
C PHE A 323 -5.06 -27.83 3.77
N GLN A 324 -5.82 -28.57 4.58
CA GLN A 324 -5.27 -29.67 5.37
C GLN A 324 -4.78 -30.80 4.45
N ASP A 325 -5.59 -31.19 3.47
CA ASP A 325 -5.18 -32.16 2.46
C ASP A 325 -3.95 -31.67 1.70
N LEU A 326 -3.88 -30.36 1.38
CA LEU A 326 -2.70 -29.78 0.73
C LEU A 326 -1.45 -29.89 1.61
N ALA A 327 -1.56 -29.67 2.92
CA ALA A 327 -0.45 -29.80 3.85
C ALA A 327 0.09 -31.24 3.92
N GLU A 328 -0.77 -32.24 3.68
CA GLU A 328 -0.43 -33.66 3.72
C GLU A 328 0.04 -34.21 2.36
N GLU A 329 -0.57 -33.77 1.26
CA GLU A 329 -0.37 -34.33 -0.09
C GLU A 329 0.55 -33.46 -0.98
N GLU A 330 0.78 -32.19 -0.64
CA GLU A 330 1.54 -31.19 -1.43
C GLU A 330 1.12 -31.04 -2.92
N PHE A 331 -0.15 -31.21 -3.26
CA PHE A 331 -0.60 -31.13 -4.67
C PHE A 331 -0.44 -29.73 -5.31
N GLY A 332 -0.32 -29.68 -6.64
CA GLY A 332 -0.11 -28.44 -7.40
C GLY A 332 -1.34 -27.54 -7.59
N TYR A 333 -1.13 -26.37 -8.21
CA TYR A 333 -2.12 -25.31 -8.34
C TYR A 333 -3.42 -25.74 -9.02
N LYS A 334 -3.34 -26.50 -10.11
CA LYS A 334 -4.54 -26.96 -10.86
C LYS A 334 -5.45 -27.84 -10.00
N THR A 335 -4.87 -28.69 -9.16
CA THR A 335 -5.63 -29.53 -8.22
C THR A 335 -6.27 -28.67 -7.14
N LEU A 336 -5.54 -27.70 -6.59
CA LEU A 336 -6.07 -26.78 -5.59
C LEU A 336 -7.26 -25.98 -6.12
N VAL A 337 -7.15 -25.36 -7.29
CA VAL A 337 -8.26 -24.61 -7.92
C VAL A 337 -9.47 -25.51 -8.12
N LYS A 338 -9.27 -26.75 -8.57
CA LYS A 338 -10.36 -27.72 -8.73
C LYS A 338 -11.04 -28.07 -7.39
N ARG A 339 -10.26 -28.32 -6.32
CA ARG A 339 -10.81 -28.64 -4.99
C ARG A 339 -11.55 -27.43 -4.40
N LEU A 340 -11.03 -26.22 -4.55
CA LEU A 340 -11.69 -24.97 -4.16
C LEU A 340 -13.01 -24.76 -4.93
N GLY A 341 -13.03 -25.03 -6.24
CA GLY A 341 -14.26 -25.01 -7.02
C GLY A 341 -15.29 -26.04 -6.52
N GLY A 342 -14.85 -27.22 -6.11
CA GLY A 342 -15.69 -28.27 -5.53
C GLY A 342 -16.38 -27.89 -4.21
N VAL A 343 -15.84 -26.90 -3.48
CA VAL A 343 -16.43 -26.35 -2.26
C VAL A 343 -17.06 -24.96 -2.47
N GLY A 344 -17.36 -24.59 -3.73
CA GLY A 344 -18.09 -23.36 -4.05
C GLY A 344 -17.23 -22.08 -4.06
N ARG A 345 -15.90 -22.20 -4.13
CA ARG A 345 -14.96 -21.06 -4.14
C ARG A 345 -14.33 -20.79 -5.51
N GLN A 346 -15.02 -21.15 -6.59
CA GLN A 346 -14.48 -21.07 -7.96
C GLN A 346 -14.07 -19.63 -8.36
N GLU A 347 -14.89 -18.63 -8.07
CA GLU A 347 -14.64 -17.24 -8.48
C GLU A 347 -13.53 -16.56 -7.66
N LEU A 348 -13.20 -17.12 -6.49
CA LEU A 348 -12.21 -16.56 -5.55
C LEU A 348 -10.93 -17.40 -5.47
N SER A 349 -10.83 -18.52 -6.19
CA SER A 349 -9.76 -19.48 -5.99
C SER A 349 -8.39 -18.86 -6.24
N THR A 350 -8.26 -18.05 -7.29
CA THR A 350 -7.01 -17.39 -7.64
C THR A 350 -6.60 -16.42 -6.54
N GLN A 351 -7.53 -15.58 -6.08
CA GLN A 351 -7.28 -14.57 -5.06
C GLN A 351 -6.95 -15.19 -3.70
N ILE A 352 -7.65 -16.26 -3.31
CA ILE A 352 -7.35 -17.02 -2.08
C ILE A 352 -5.91 -17.54 -2.13
N VAL A 353 -5.50 -18.18 -3.23
CA VAL A 353 -4.14 -18.70 -3.38
C VAL A 353 -3.11 -17.58 -3.32
N LEU A 354 -3.35 -16.47 -4.02
CA LEU A 354 -2.45 -15.30 -4.00
C LEU A 354 -2.29 -14.73 -2.59
N ARG A 355 -3.38 -14.54 -1.85
CA ARG A 355 -3.32 -14.01 -0.48
C ARG A 355 -2.65 -14.97 0.48
N LEU A 356 -2.81 -16.27 0.31
CA LEU A 356 -2.09 -17.27 1.10
C LEU A 356 -0.59 -17.29 0.80
N MET A 357 -0.19 -17.14 -0.47
CA MET A 357 1.22 -17.02 -0.83
C MET A 357 1.84 -15.72 -0.28
N GLU A 358 1.13 -14.60 -0.37
CA GLU A 358 1.57 -13.31 0.19
C GLU A 358 1.67 -13.35 1.73
N ALA A 359 0.71 -13.99 2.40
CA ALA A 359 0.73 -14.24 3.84
C ALA A 359 1.91 -15.17 4.23
N GLY A 360 2.45 -15.95 3.29
CA GLY A 360 3.50 -16.93 3.55
C GLY A 360 2.96 -18.26 4.06
N LEU A 361 1.67 -18.52 3.94
CA LEU A 361 1.03 -19.79 4.27
C LEU A 361 1.20 -20.85 3.17
N LEU A 362 1.42 -20.40 1.92
CA LEU A 362 1.69 -21.27 0.79
C LEU A 362 3.01 -20.90 0.09
N THR A 363 3.79 -21.93 -0.26
CA THR A 363 4.95 -21.81 -1.14
C THR A 363 4.78 -22.71 -2.36
N GLY A 364 4.88 -22.14 -3.56
CA GLY A 364 4.78 -22.89 -4.82
C GLY A 364 6.14 -23.28 -5.39
N TYR A 365 6.20 -24.46 -5.99
CA TYR A 365 7.37 -24.98 -6.71
C TYR A 365 6.96 -25.44 -8.12
N ASP A 366 7.82 -25.17 -9.09
CA ASP A 366 7.67 -25.66 -10.46
C ASP A 366 8.14 -27.12 -10.62
N SER A 367 8.11 -27.62 -11.85
CA SER A 367 8.50 -29.00 -12.19
C SER A 367 9.98 -29.30 -11.92
N ASP A 368 10.83 -28.26 -11.93
CA ASP A 368 12.26 -28.39 -11.67
C ASP A 368 12.58 -28.23 -10.17
N GLY A 369 11.56 -27.99 -9.34
CA GLY A 369 11.68 -27.80 -7.90
C GLY A 369 12.11 -26.39 -7.52
N ALA A 370 12.14 -25.44 -8.45
CA ALA A 370 12.45 -24.04 -8.16
C ALA A 370 11.24 -23.32 -7.56
N LYS A 371 11.49 -22.39 -6.63
CA LYS A 371 10.44 -21.62 -5.96
C LYS A 371 9.80 -20.65 -6.96
N VAL A 372 8.47 -20.74 -7.13
CA VAL A 372 7.70 -19.82 -7.95
C VAL A 372 7.29 -18.63 -7.11
N THR A 373 7.84 -17.47 -7.42
CA THR A 373 7.46 -16.22 -6.76
C THR A 373 6.30 -15.57 -7.50
N VAL A 374 5.24 -15.27 -6.74
CA VAL A 374 4.03 -14.62 -7.23
C VAL A 374 3.80 -13.36 -6.41
N GLN A 375 3.55 -12.24 -7.09
CA GLN A 375 3.18 -10.97 -6.45
C GLN A 375 1.87 -10.49 -7.06
N GLY A 376 0.79 -10.50 -6.27
CA GLY A 376 -0.56 -10.19 -6.75
C GLY A 376 -1.06 -8.79 -6.39
N ARG A 377 -0.33 -8.05 -5.55
CA ARG A 377 -0.83 -6.78 -5.00
C ARG A 377 -0.46 -5.59 -5.88
N LEU A 378 -1.47 -5.04 -6.56
CA LEU A 378 -1.36 -3.91 -7.50
C LEU A 378 -2.00 -2.60 -7.00
N HIS A 379 -2.54 -2.57 -5.79
CA HIS A 379 -3.30 -1.43 -5.28
C HIS A 379 -2.80 -0.97 -3.92
N PHE A 380 -2.83 0.35 -3.74
CA PHE A 380 -2.87 0.97 -2.42
C PHE A 380 -4.29 0.78 -1.88
N GLY A 381 -4.45 0.47 -0.58
CA GLY A 381 -5.78 0.29 0.01
C GLY A 381 -6.71 1.48 -0.27
N GLY A 382 -8.01 1.24 -0.43
CA GLY A 382 -8.97 2.30 -0.78
C GLY A 382 -9.10 2.62 -2.28
N VAL A 383 -8.36 1.93 -3.16
CA VAL A 383 -8.52 2.02 -4.63
C VAL A 383 -8.77 0.65 -5.24
N GLY A 384 -9.77 0.60 -6.12
CA GLY A 384 -10.08 -0.57 -6.96
C GLY A 384 -10.84 -1.69 -6.24
N VAL A 385 -11.27 -2.66 -7.04
CA VAL A 385 -11.63 -4.03 -6.60
C VAL A 385 -10.42 -4.94 -6.86
N GLU A 386 -10.26 -6.03 -6.12
CA GLU A 386 -9.20 -7.00 -6.45
C GLU A 386 -9.36 -7.45 -7.91
N TYR A 387 -8.27 -7.50 -8.68
CA TYR A 387 -8.34 -7.95 -10.08
C TYR A 387 -8.87 -9.39 -10.10
N GLU A 388 -9.95 -9.61 -10.84
CA GLU A 388 -10.39 -10.95 -11.20
C GLU A 388 -9.41 -11.50 -12.26
N VAL A 389 -8.75 -12.60 -11.92
CA VAL A 389 -7.75 -13.30 -12.75
C VAL A 389 -8.28 -14.65 -13.17
#